data_AF-A0A8I0DQ46-F1
#
_entry.id   AF-A0A8I0DQ46-F1
#
_cell.length_a   1.000
_cell.length_b   1.000
_cell.length_c   1.000
_cell.angle_alpha   90.00
_cell.angle_beta   90.00
_cell.angle_gamma   90.00
#
_symmetry.space_group_name_H-M   'P 1'
#
loop_
_entity.id
_entity.type
_entity.pdbx_description
1 polymer ?
#
loop_
_entity_poly.entity_id
_entity_poly.type
_entity_poly.pdbx_seq_one_letter_code
_entity_poly.pdbx_strand_id
1 'polypeptide(L)'
;MEKRTKPSILQNFDCEVTALIAQNRGISQTEALRRFLNSKTHEMLEDDDMKLWYFSPLAVYDIWEAEEATGDPGNSLYLRGDEI
;
A
#
# COMPACT_ATOMS: atom_id res chain seq x y z
N MET A 1 9.52 -11.60 17.30
CA MET A 1 10.00 -10.53 16.41
C MET A 1 9.22 -10.73 15.13
N GLU A 2 8.27 -9.84 14.86
CA GLU A 2 7.65 -9.75 13.54
C GLU A 2 8.75 -9.49 12.51
N LYS A 3 8.72 -10.22 11.41
CA LYS A 3 9.69 -10.00 10.32
C LYS A 3 9.25 -8.76 9.57
N ARG A 4 10.17 -7.84 9.35
CA ARG A 4 9.90 -6.63 8.56
C ARG A 4 10.37 -6.79 7.13
N THR A 5 9.57 -6.30 6.19
CA THR A 5 9.94 -6.20 4.78
C THR A 5 11.24 -5.41 4.65
N LYS A 6 12.11 -5.82 3.71
CA LYS A 6 13.44 -5.21 3.55
C LYS A 6 13.30 -3.72 3.24
N PRO A 7 14.11 -2.83 3.86
CA PRO A 7 14.03 -1.38 3.60
C PRO A 7 14.19 -0.99 2.13
N SER A 8 15.02 -1.70 1.36
CA SER A 8 15.19 -1.45 -0.07
C SER A 8 13.94 -1.76 -0.89
N ILE A 9 13.13 -2.72 -0.44
CA ILE A 9 11.85 -3.04 -1.06
C ILE A 9 10.85 -1.93 -0.70
N LEU A 10 10.73 -1.59 0.60
CA LEU A 10 9.85 -0.52 1.06
C LEU A 10 10.11 0.80 0.34
N GLN A 11 11.38 1.21 0.19
CA GLN A 11 11.74 2.42 -0.54
C GLN A 11 11.20 2.44 -1.99
N ASN A 12 11.16 1.29 -2.68
CA ASN A 12 10.60 1.21 -4.02
C ASN A 12 9.09 1.46 -4.02
N PHE A 13 8.38 0.81 -3.10
CA PHE A 13 6.92 0.99 -2.95
C PHE A 13 6.57 2.40 -2.48
N ASP A 14 7.31 2.95 -1.53
CA ASP A 14 7.13 4.33 -1.06
C ASP A 14 7.21 5.32 -2.20
N CYS A 15 8.18 5.16 -3.12
CA CYS A 15 8.30 6.02 -4.29
C CYS A 15 7.15 5.80 -5.29
N GLU A 16 6.88 4.55 -5.67
CA GLU A 16 5.91 4.25 -6.72
C GLU A 16 4.46 4.51 -6.31
N VAL A 17 4.06 4.06 -5.12
CA VAL A 17 2.69 4.24 -4.62
C VAL A 17 2.42 5.71 -4.32
N THR A 18 3.39 6.43 -3.73
CA THR A 18 3.25 7.89 -3.52
C THR A 18 3.04 8.62 -4.85
N ALA A 19 3.76 8.22 -5.91
CA ALA A 19 3.59 8.84 -7.22
C ALA A 19 2.17 8.62 -7.79
N LEU A 20 1.64 7.40 -7.65
CA LEU A 20 0.26 7.07 -8.04
C LEU A 20 -0.77 7.89 -7.24
N ILE A 21 -0.61 7.98 -5.93
CA ILE A 21 -1.49 8.77 -5.05
C ILE A 21 -1.46 10.25 -5.44
N ALA A 22 -0.27 10.83 -5.58
CA ALA A 22 -0.11 12.24 -5.93
C ALA A 22 -0.78 12.57 -7.27
N GLN A 23 -0.58 11.71 -8.27
CA GLN A 23 -1.18 11.85 -9.59
C GLN A 23 -2.71 11.75 -9.54
N ASN A 24 -3.25 10.69 -8.92
CA ASN A 24 -4.69 10.41 -8.95
C ASN A 24 -5.51 11.33 -8.03
N ARG A 25 -4.91 11.86 -6.95
CA ARG A 25 -5.57 12.81 -6.04
C ARG A 25 -5.30 14.28 -6.38
N GLY A 26 -4.36 14.59 -7.29
CA GLY A 26 -3.97 15.96 -7.62
C GLY A 26 -3.29 16.70 -6.46
N ILE A 27 -2.50 15.99 -5.65
CA ILE A 27 -1.82 16.51 -4.45
C ILE A 27 -0.30 16.45 -4.58
N SER A 28 0.43 17.08 -3.66
CA SER A 28 1.90 17.04 -3.66
C SER A 28 2.43 15.66 -3.28
N GLN A 29 3.64 15.32 -3.77
CA GLN A 29 4.33 14.08 -3.41
C GLN A 29 4.55 13.96 -1.89
N THR A 30 4.85 15.07 -1.20
CA THR A 30 5.02 15.08 0.27
C THR A 30 3.72 14.76 1.00
N GLU A 31 2.58 15.30 0.54
CA GLU A 31 1.27 15.01 1.12
C GLU A 31 0.86 13.55 0.83
N ALA A 32 1.06 13.08 -0.39
CA ALA A 32 0.81 11.70 -0.77
C ALA A 32 1.64 10.71 0.06
N LEU A 33 2.93 10.99 0.26
CA LEU A 33 3.82 10.14 1.05
C LEU A 33 3.35 10.09 2.49
N ARG A 34 2.97 11.24 3.06
CA ARG A 34 2.44 11.31 4.42
C ARG A 34 1.20 10.43 4.57
N ARG A 35 0.27 10.49 3.62
CA ARG A 35 -0.95 9.66 3.66
C ARG A 35 -0.61 8.18 3.57
N PHE A 36 0.26 7.81 2.64
CA PHE A 36 0.64 6.42 2.45
C PHE A 36 1.34 5.84 3.68
N LEU A 37 2.37 6.50 4.21
CA LEU A 37 3.12 6.01 5.38
C LEU A 37 2.26 5.87 6.65
N ASN A 38 1.15 6.60 6.75
CA ASN A 38 0.21 6.53 7.89
C ASN A 38 -0.99 5.60 7.62
N SER A 39 -1.00 4.87 6.51
CA SER A 39 -2.08 3.94 6.15
C SER A 39 -1.85 2.55 6.72
N LYS A 40 -2.94 1.81 6.95
CA LYS A 40 -2.88 0.37 7.29
C LYS A 40 -2.28 -0.43 6.15
N THR A 41 -2.50 -0.04 4.91
CA THR A 41 -1.90 -0.69 3.74
C THR A 41 -0.38 -0.67 3.82
N HIS A 42 0.21 0.46 4.22
CA HIS A 42 1.65 0.56 4.42
C HIS A 42 2.11 -0.24 5.64
N GLU A 43 1.37 -0.21 6.76
CA GLU A 43 1.63 -1.07 7.93
C GLU A 43 1.68 -2.56 7.55
N MET A 44 0.71 -3.02 6.74
CA MET A 44 0.66 -4.38 6.20
C MET A 44 1.82 -4.67 5.23
N LEU A 45 2.30 -3.67 4.50
CA LEU A 45 3.46 -3.81 3.62
C LEU A 45 4.77 -3.92 4.41
N GLU A 46 4.87 -3.24 5.56
CA GLU A 46 6.02 -3.37 6.47
C GLU A 46 6.11 -4.77 7.10
N ASP A 47 4.99 -5.47 7.27
CA ASP A 47 4.92 -6.84 7.77
C ASP A 47 5.29 -7.86 6.67
N ASP A 48 6.47 -8.48 6.82
CA ASP A 48 6.99 -9.47 5.86
C ASP A 48 6.16 -10.75 5.84
N ASP A 49 5.46 -11.08 6.93
CA ASP A 49 4.64 -12.28 6.99
C ASP A 49 3.38 -12.15 6.12
N MET A 50 2.90 -10.91 5.89
CA MET A 50 1.79 -10.64 4.98
C MET A 50 2.20 -10.66 3.50
N LYS A 51 3.49 -10.50 3.20
CA LYS A 51 4.06 -10.66 1.85
C LYS A 51 3.42 -9.75 0.79
N LEU A 52 2.91 -8.58 1.18
CA LEU A 52 2.31 -7.62 0.23
C LEU A 52 3.29 -7.20 -0.88
N TRP A 53 4.59 -7.25 -0.61
CA TRP A 53 5.65 -6.97 -1.59
C TRP A 53 5.72 -7.95 -2.77
N TYR A 54 4.97 -9.06 -2.77
CA TYR A 54 4.81 -9.91 -3.95
C TYR A 54 3.87 -9.31 -5.00
N PHE A 55 3.02 -8.36 -4.60
CA PHE A 55 2.16 -7.62 -5.52
C PHE A 55 2.93 -6.48 -6.19
N SER A 56 2.41 -6.01 -7.33
CA SER A 56 2.97 -4.82 -7.97
C SER A 56 2.65 -3.57 -7.14
N PRO A 57 3.42 -2.48 -7.27
CA PRO A 57 3.09 -1.20 -6.64
C PRO A 57 1.71 -0.67 -7.03
N LEU A 58 1.25 -0.92 -8.25
CA LEU A 58 -0.12 -0.61 -8.67
C LEU A 58 -1.17 -1.38 -7.85
N ALA A 59 -0.96 -2.68 -7.62
CA ALA A 59 -1.88 -3.48 -6.80
C ALA A 59 -1.86 -3.02 -5.33
N VAL A 60 -0.71 -2.65 -4.78
CA VAL A 60 -0.62 -2.06 -3.42
C VAL A 60 -1.32 -0.71 -3.36
N TYR A 61 -1.23 0.11 -4.42
CA TYR A 61 -2.01 1.33 -4.55
C TYR A 61 -3.52 1.06 -4.55
N ASP A 62 -3.99 0.06 -5.30
CA ASP A 62 -5.41 -0.33 -5.31
C ASP A 62 -5.89 -0.87 -3.96
N ILE A 63 -5.00 -1.56 -3.22
CA ILE A 63 -5.26 -1.94 -1.81
C ILE A 63 -5.44 -0.70 -0.93
N TRP A 64 -4.58 0.30 -1.09
CA TRP A 64 -4.71 1.59 -0.39
C TRP A 64 -5.97 2.36 -0.78
N GLU A 65 -6.37 2.36 -2.06
CA GLU A 65 -7.65 2.96 -2.49
C GLU A 65 -8.85 2.27 -1.83
N ALA A 66 -8.81 0.95 -1.68
CA ALA A 66 -9.85 0.21 -0.96
C ALA A 66 -9.91 0.58 0.53
N GLU A 67 -8.76 0.79 1.16
CA GLU A 67 -8.68 1.34 2.51
C GLU A 67 -9.29 2.75 2.58
N GLU A 68 -8.93 3.66 1.69
CA GLU A 68 -9.50 5.02 1.68
C GLU A 68 -11.03 5.02 1.49
N ALA A 69 -11.53 4.09 0.68
CA ALA A 69 -12.96 3.97 0.40
C ALA A 69 -13.77 3.31 1.54
N THR A 70 -13.16 2.39 2.30
CA THR A 70 -13.90 1.51 3.23
C THR A 70 -13.39 1.54 4.68
N GLY A 71 -12.20 2.09 4.93
CA GLY A 71 -11.48 2.04 6.21
C GLY A 71 -10.68 0.75 6.44
N ASP A 72 -10.67 -0.18 5.49
CA ASP A 72 -10.02 -1.49 5.61
C ASP A 72 -9.37 -1.96 4.29
N PRO A 73 -8.03 -2.13 4.23
CA PRO A 73 -7.32 -2.67 3.06
C PRO A 73 -7.80 -4.06 2.63
N GLY A 74 -8.32 -4.86 3.58
CA GLY A 74 -8.86 -6.20 3.35
C GLY A 74 -10.04 -6.22 2.39
N ASN A 75 -10.69 -5.08 2.15
CA ASN A 75 -11.73 -4.92 1.14
C ASN A 75 -11.17 -4.68 -0.27
N SER A 76 -9.89 -4.83 -0.53
CA SER A 76 -9.37 -4.83 -1.90
C SER A 76 -9.70 -6.14 -2.62
N LEU A 77 -9.74 -6.11 -3.97
CA LEU A 77 -9.93 -7.32 -4.79
C LEU A 77 -8.77 -8.32 -4.64
N TYR A 78 -7.61 -7.86 -4.17
CA TYR A 78 -6.41 -8.68 -3.98
C TYR A 78 -6.43 -9.47 -2.67
N LEU A 79 -7.15 -8.97 -1.67
CA LEU A 79 -7.18 -9.52 -0.32
C LEU A 79 -8.54 -10.11 0.07
N ARG A 80 -9.63 -9.68 -0.57
CA ARG A 80 -10.92 -10.37 -0.46
C ARG A 80 -10.76 -11.75 -1.09
N GLY A 81 -10.84 -12.79 -0.26
CA GLY A 81 -10.79 -14.19 -0.67
C GLY A 81 -12.04 -14.66 -1.43
N ASP A 82 -12.63 -13.80 -2.25
CA ASP A 82 -13.70 -14.17 -3.16
C ASP A 82 -13.05 -15.06 -4.25
N GLU A 83 -13.09 -16.37 -4.04
CA GLU A 83 -12.61 -17.40 -4.97
C GLU A 83 -13.21 -17.16 -6.38
N ILE A 84 -12.35 -17.15 -7.41
CA ILE A 84 -12.75 -17.40 -8.80
C ILE A 84 -12.89 -18.91 -8.99
#